data_AF-A0A3D1E825-F1
#
_entry.id   AF-A0A3D1E825-F1
#
_cell.length_a   1.000
_cell.length_b   1.000
_cell.length_c   1.000
_cell.angle_alpha   90.00
_cell.angle_beta   90.00
_cell.angle_gamma   90.00
#
_symmetry.space_group_name_H-M   'P 1'
#
loop_
_entity.id
_entity.type
_entity.pdbx_description
1 polymer ?
#
loop_
_entity_poly.entity_id
_entity_poly.type
_entity_poly.pdbx_seq_one_letter_code
_entity_poly.pdbx_strand_id
1 'polypeptide(L)'
;MRGTVYKSTGSWYAVLGQDGQMHECRIKGKFRVQGIKSTNPVAVGDLVQFELEQSGDNPHGVIFDIVERRNYMIRKSVNLSKQTQIIAANIDQALLLITLNNPPTLTPFIDRFLVTAEAYDIPVILVFNKIDCYSAEERFEVDYLLSLYRTIGYTCLLVSALTGTCVDDLKQMMEGKTSLVSGHSAVGK
;
A
#
# COMPACT_ATOMS: atom_id res chain seq x y z
N MET A 1 -6.95 -24.52 -2.98
CA MET A 1 -5.58 -23.96 -3.08
C MET A 1 -5.49 -22.70 -2.24
N ARG A 2 -4.27 -22.31 -1.82
CA ARG A 2 -4.00 -21.03 -1.13
C ARG A 2 -3.13 -20.15 -2.01
N GLY A 3 -3.31 -18.84 -1.92
CA GLY A 3 -2.49 -17.89 -2.64
C GLY A 3 -2.64 -16.46 -2.13
N THR A 4 -1.79 -15.58 -2.66
CA THR A 4 -1.79 -14.15 -2.32
C THR A 4 -2.38 -13.34 -3.47
N VAL A 5 -3.26 -12.38 -3.18
CA VAL A 5 -3.82 -11.49 -4.19
C VAL A 5 -2.79 -10.44 -4.60
N TYR A 6 -2.33 -10.47 -5.85
CA TYR A 6 -1.36 -9.51 -6.39
C TYR A 6 -2.01 -8.33 -7.12
N LYS A 7 -3.19 -8.55 -7.70
CA LYS A 7 -3.89 -7.53 -8.49
C LYS A 7 -5.39 -7.69 -8.35
N SER A 8 -6.10 -6.56 -8.32
CA SER A 8 -7.56 -6.49 -8.33
C SER A 8 -8.02 -5.57 -9.46
N THR A 9 -8.76 -6.09 -10.42
CA THR A 9 -9.32 -5.35 -11.56
C THR A 9 -10.81 -5.66 -11.70
N GLY A 10 -11.67 -4.74 -11.26
CA GLY A 10 -13.12 -4.97 -11.29
C GLY A 10 -13.51 -6.17 -10.41
N SER A 11 -14.08 -7.22 -11.01
CA SER A 11 -14.46 -8.47 -10.34
C SER A 11 -13.41 -9.58 -10.42
N TRP A 12 -12.25 -9.30 -11.02
CA TRP A 12 -11.16 -10.26 -11.24
C TRP A 12 -9.96 -9.99 -10.35
N TYR A 13 -9.35 -11.06 -9.87
CA TYR A 13 -8.20 -11.05 -8.98
C TYR A 13 -7.10 -11.92 -9.55
N ALA A 14 -5.88 -11.40 -9.66
CA ALA A 14 -4.72 -12.20 -10.00
C ALA A 14 -4.13 -12.74 -8.69
N VAL A 15 -4.17 -14.05 -8.49
CA VAL A 15 -3.74 -14.72 -7.25
C VAL A 15 -2.48 -15.53 -7.54
N LEU A 16 -1.39 -15.24 -6.83
CA LEU A 16 -0.19 -16.07 -6.86
C LEU A 16 -0.42 -17.27 -5.95
N GLY A 17 -0.62 -18.45 -6.53
CA GLY A 17 -0.78 -19.69 -5.79
C GLY A 17 0.52 -20.14 -5.11
N GLN A 18 0.40 -21.00 -4.11
CA GLN A 18 1.55 -21.66 -3.48
C GLN A 18 2.36 -22.56 -4.42
N ASP A 19 1.78 -22.90 -5.57
CA ASP A 19 2.44 -23.57 -6.70
C ASP A 19 3.35 -22.63 -7.51
N GLY A 20 3.41 -21.35 -7.17
CA GLY A 20 4.18 -20.33 -7.88
C GLY A 20 3.53 -19.83 -9.16
N GLN A 21 2.28 -20.23 -9.45
CA GLN A 21 1.58 -19.85 -10.67
C GLN A 21 0.58 -18.72 -10.40
N MET A 22 0.39 -17.86 -11.40
CA MET A 22 -0.63 -16.83 -11.37
C MET A 22 -1.96 -17.39 -11.86
N HIS A 23 -2.98 -17.29 -11.02
CA HIS A 23 -4.34 -17.76 -11.32
C HIS A 23 -5.28 -16.56 -11.41
N GLU A 24 -6.02 -16.44 -12.52
CA GLU A 24 -7.12 -15.48 -12.60
C GLU A 24 -8.32 -16.01 -11.82
N CYS A 25 -8.76 -15.24 -10.83
CA CYS A 25 -9.78 -15.66 -9.87
C CYS A 25 -10.96 -14.69 -9.81
N ARG A 26 -12.12 -15.21 -9.44
CA ARG A 26 -13.33 -14.44 -9.08
C ARG A 26 -13.83 -14.81 -7.70
N ILE A 27 -14.64 -13.95 -7.12
CA ILE A 27 -15.27 -14.20 -5.83
C ILE A 27 -16.56 -15.01 -6.04
N LYS A 28 -16.77 -16.04 -5.22
CA LYS A 28 -18.02 -16.83 -5.22
C LYS A 28 -19.21 -16.01 -4.70
N GLY A 29 -20.03 -15.47 -5.61
CA GLY A 29 -21.32 -14.85 -5.26
C GLY A 29 -21.24 -13.74 -4.19
N LYS A 30 -22.29 -13.60 -3.37
CA LYS A 30 -22.30 -12.66 -2.23
C LYS A 30 -21.37 -13.18 -1.13
N PHE A 31 -20.08 -12.90 -1.25
CA PHE A 31 -19.17 -12.84 -0.10
C PHE A 31 -19.71 -11.81 0.89
N ARG A 32 -20.57 -12.27 1.80
CA ARG A 32 -20.94 -11.55 3.00
C ARG A 32 -19.93 -11.97 4.05
N VAL A 33 -18.75 -11.36 4.03
CA VAL A 33 -17.92 -11.37 5.23
C VAL A 33 -18.78 -10.70 6.31
N GLN A 34 -19.17 -11.47 7.32
CA GLN A 34 -20.02 -10.99 8.41
C GLN A 34 -19.40 -9.72 8.99
N GLY A 35 -20.09 -8.58 8.87
CA GLY A 35 -19.68 -7.31 9.46
C GLY A 35 -18.90 -6.33 8.58
N ILE A 36 -18.41 -6.72 7.39
CA ILE A 36 -17.65 -5.78 6.52
C ILE A 36 -18.58 -5.09 5.51
N LYS A 37 -18.87 -3.80 5.72
CA LYS A 37 -19.57 -2.92 4.76
C LYS A 37 -18.63 -2.40 3.65
N SER A 38 -17.80 -3.27 3.06
CA SER A 38 -16.89 -2.91 1.95
C SER A 38 -17.51 -3.32 0.61
N THR A 39 -17.43 -2.45 -0.40
CA THR A 39 -17.87 -2.70 -1.78
C THR A 39 -17.03 -3.72 -2.50
N ASN A 40 -15.81 -3.98 -2.01
CA ASN A 40 -14.97 -5.08 -2.44
C ASN A 40 -14.34 -5.76 -1.20
N PRO A 41 -14.67 -7.02 -0.89
CA PRO A 41 -14.18 -7.69 0.31
C PRO A 41 -12.70 -8.11 0.19
N VAL A 42 -12.21 -8.32 -1.03
CA VAL A 42 -10.84 -8.76 -1.32
C VAL A 42 -9.97 -7.56 -1.68
N ALA A 43 -8.80 -7.47 -1.06
CA ALA A 43 -7.79 -6.46 -1.29
C ALA A 43 -6.46 -7.09 -1.76
N VAL A 44 -5.60 -6.28 -2.38
CA VAL A 44 -4.23 -6.70 -2.71
C VAL A 44 -3.47 -7.01 -1.41
N GLY A 45 -2.72 -8.11 -1.42
CA GLY A 45 -2.03 -8.65 -0.25
C GLY A 45 -2.87 -9.61 0.59
N ASP A 46 -4.18 -9.78 0.31
CA ASP A 46 -4.97 -10.81 0.99
C ASP A 46 -4.44 -12.20 0.69
N LEU A 47 -4.38 -13.03 1.74
CA LEU A 47 -4.21 -14.47 1.62
C LEU A 47 -5.60 -15.09 1.44
N VAL A 48 -5.79 -15.83 0.35
CA VAL A 48 -7.11 -16.36 -0.03
C VAL A 48 -7.06 -17.86 -0.24
N GLN A 49 -8.21 -18.51 -0.03
CA GLN A 49 -8.44 -19.87 -0.47
C GLN A 49 -9.34 -19.87 -1.72
N PHE A 50 -8.89 -20.59 -2.75
CA PHE A 50 -9.59 -20.68 -4.02
C PHE A 50 -9.55 -22.09 -4.61
N GLU A 51 -10.54 -22.42 -5.41
CA GLU A 51 -10.64 -23.69 -6.16
C GLU A 51 -10.63 -23.38 -7.66
N LEU A 52 -9.98 -24.24 -8.45
CA LEU A 52 -10.01 -24.10 -9.91
C LEU A 52 -11.32 -24.67 -10.44
N GLU A 53 -12.05 -23.87 -11.19
CA GLU A 53 -13.25 -24.29 -11.89
C GLU A 53 -12.88 -24.65 -13.33
N GLN A 54 -13.03 -25.94 -13.66
CA GLN A 54 -12.67 -26.48 -14.99
C GLN A 54 -13.83 -26.44 -16.00
N SER A 55 -14.90 -25.68 -15.72
CA SER A 55 -16.07 -25.63 -16.60
C SER A 55 -15.94 -24.52 -17.65
N GLY A 56 -15.59 -24.91 -18.88
CA GLY A 56 -15.55 -24.04 -20.07
C GLY A 56 -14.18 -23.95 -20.74
N ASP A 57 -14.07 -23.15 -21.80
CA ASP A 57 -12.82 -22.98 -22.58
C ASP A 57 -11.70 -22.24 -21.82
N ASN A 58 -12.02 -21.56 -20.70
CA ASN A 58 -11.06 -20.83 -19.88
C ASN A 58 -11.20 -21.20 -18.39
N PRO A 59 -10.33 -22.08 -17.85
CA PRO A 59 -10.33 -22.41 -16.43
C PRO A 59 -9.99 -21.16 -15.61
N HIS A 60 -10.74 -20.91 -14.54
CA HIS A 60 -10.49 -19.79 -13.63
C HIS A 60 -10.66 -20.22 -12.18
N GLY A 61 -10.03 -19.50 -11.26
CA GLY A 61 -10.16 -19.75 -9.84
C GLY A 61 -11.42 -19.11 -9.25
N VAL A 62 -11.99 -19.74 -8.25
CA VAL A 62 -13.10 -19.20 -7.45
C VAL A 62 -12.61 -19.07 -6.02
N ILE A 63 -12.41 -17.83 -5.57
CA ILE A 63 -12.10 -17.49 -4.17
C ILE A 63 -13.35 -17.78 -3.35
N PHE A 64 -13.19 -18.60 -2.32
CA PHE A 64 -14.24 -19.01 -1.40
C PHE A 64 -13.96 -18.65 0.06
N ASP A 65 -12.71 -18.28 0.41
CA ASP A 65 -12.37 -17.75 1.73
C ASP A 65 -11.23 -16.71 1.69
N ILE A 66 -11.21 -15.80 2.67
CA ILE A 66 -10.12 -14.84 2.92
C ILE A 66 -9.57 -15.14 4.30
N VAL A 67 -8.28 -15.47 4.36
CA VAL A 67 -7.58 -15.74 5.62
C VAL A 67 -7.50 -14.44 6.44
N GLU A 68 -7.53 -14.58 7.77
CA GLU A 68 -7.41 -13.46 8.70
C GLU A 68 -6.18 -12.59 8.38
N ARG A 69 -6.41 -11.27 8.34
CA ARG A 69 -5.37 -10.28 8.02
C ARG A 69 -4.57 -9.97 9.27
N ARG A 70 -3.23 -9.93 9.16
CA ARG A 70 -2.39 -9.41 10.26
C ARG A 70 -2.57 -7.91 10.48
N ASN A 71 -2.77 -7.17 9.40
CA ASN A 71 -3.01 -5.74 9.36
C ASN A 71 -3.59 -5.35 7.99
N TYR A 72 -4.07 -4.11 7.86
CA TYR A 72 -4.56 -3.60 6.60
C TYR A 72 -4.60 -2.07 6.57
N MET A 73 -4.39 -1.51 5.38
CA MET A 73 -4.55 -0.08 5.15
C MET A 73 -5.94 0.24 4.63
N ILE A 74 -6.56 1.26 5.19
CA ILE A 74 -7.87 1.74 4.75
C ILE A 74 -7.80 3.11 4.09
N ARG A 75 -8.78 3.35 3.23
CA ARG A 75 -9.11 4.67 2.72
C ARG A 75 -10.59 4.94 2.92
N LYS A 76 -10.89 6.11 3.49
CA LYS A 76 -12.26 6.61 3.54
C LYS A 76 -12.64 7.15 2.16
N SER A 77 -13.77 6.68 1.63
CA SER A 77 -14.31 7.25 0.39
C SER A 77 -14.67 8.73 0.60
N VAL A 78 -14.39 9.55 -0.42
CA VAL A 78 -14.80 10.97 -0.44
C VAL A 78 -16.30 11.14 -0.71
N ASN A 79 -16.97 10.08 -1.19
CA ASN A 79 -18.41 10.11 -1.48
C ASN A 79 -19.26 9.84 -0.23
N LEU A 80 -20.52 10.29 -0.27
CA LEU A 80 -21.53 10.26 0.81
C LEU A 80 -21.77 8.90 1.48
N SER A 81 -21.26 7.79 0.94
CA SER A 81 -21.52 6.45 1.47
C SER A 81 -20.80 6.13 2.79
N LYS A 82 -19.86 6.97 3.26
CA LYS A 82 -19.02 6.73 4.48
C LYS A 82 -18.37 5.34 4.50
N GLN A 83 -18.27 4.67 3.36
CA GLN A 83 -17.70 3.33 3.29
C GLN A 83 -16.18 3.42 3.39
N THR A 84 -15.65 2.58 4.26
CA THR A 84 -14.22 2.39 4.43
C THR A 84 -13.82 1.26 3.49
N GLN A 85 -12.86 1.55 2.60
CA GLN A 85 -12.32 0.55 1.68
C GLN A 85 -10.94 0.12 2.18
N ILE A 86 -10.71 -1.19 2.27
CA ILE A 86 -9.38 -1.73 2.46
C ILE A 86 -8.66 -1.66 1.11
N ILE A 87 -7.51 -0.98 1.08
CA ILE A 87 -6.74 -0.78 -0.16
C ILE A 87 -5.59 -1.78 -0.30
N ALA A 88 -5.07 -2.26 0.82
CA ALA A 88 -4.03 -3.29 0.88
C ALA A 88 -4.07 -3.99 2.24
N ALA A 89 -3.63 -5.25 2.28
CA ALA A 89 -3.60 -6.08 3.48
C ALA A 89 -2.24 -6.78 3.64
N ASN A 90 -1.95 -7.25 4.85
CA ASN A 90 -0.75 -7.99 5.19
C ASN A 90 0.54 -7.26 4.81
N ILE A 91 0.64 -6.00 5.20
CA ILE A 91 1.71 -5.06 4.86
C ILE A 91 2.82 -5.15 5.93
N ASP A 92 4.08 -5.26 5.51
CA ASP A 92 5.23 -5.24 6.43
C ASP A 92 5.63 -3.80 6.80
N GLN A 93 5.50 -2.90 5.83
CA GLN A 93 5.85 -1.48 5.99
C GLN A 93 5.14 -0.61 4.97
N ALA A 94 4.96 0.67 5.29
CA ALA A 94 4.54 1.69 4.35
C ALA A 94 5.66 2.69 4.08
N LEU A 95 5.87 3.02 2.81
CA LEU A 95 6.77 4.06 2.34
C LEU A 95 5.91 5.26 1.95
N LEU A 96 5.96 6.33 2.75
CA LEU A 96 5.26 7.58 2.43
C LEU A 96 6.22 8.53 1.72
N LEU A 97 6.02 8.71 0.41
CA LEU A 97 6.77 9.67 -0.36
C LEU A 97 6.24 11.09 -0.14
N ILE A 98 7.17 11.97 0.18
CA ILE A 98 6.95 13.36 0.57
C ILE A 98 7.83 14.22 -0.33
N THR A 99 7.27 15.31 -0.83
CA THR A 99 8.00 16.34 -1.56
C THR A 99 7.59 17.70 -1.00
N LEU A 100 8.55 18.60 -0.82
CA LEU A 100 8.28 19.97 -0.35
C LEU A 100 7.51 20.77 -1.41
N ASN A 101 7.87 20.59 -2.68
CA ASN A 101 7.24 21.24 -3.82
C ASN A 101 7.03 20.24 -4.99
N ASN A 102 6.23 20.63 -5.98
CA ASN A 102 6.03 19.90 -7.24
C ASN A 102 5.64 18.40 -7.13
N PRO A 103 4.55 18.03 -6.44
CA PRO A 103 3.64 18.87 -5.66
C PRO A 103 4.01 18.94 -4.17
N PRO A 104 3.51 19.93 -3.42
CA PRO A 104 3.73 19.98 -1.98
C PRO A 104 2.97 18.86 -1.25
N THR A 105 3.63 18.22 -0.29
CA THR A 105 3.02 17.28 0.67
C THR A 105 2.94 17.95 2.03
N LEU A 106 1.75 18.39 2.41
CA LEU A 106 1.54 19.14 3.64
C LEU A 106 1.52 18.23 4.87
N THR A 107 1.99 18.73 6.02
CA THR A 107 2.01 17.97 7.28
C THR A 107 0.66 17.37 7.68
N PRO A 108 -0.52 18.01 7.49
CA PRO A 108 -1.78 17.36 7.84
C PRO A 108 -2.09 16.09 7.04
N PHE A 109 -1.52 15.95 5.83
CA PHE A 109 -1.62 14.71 5.06
C PHE A 109 -0.69 13.63 5.64
N ILE A 110 0.56 14.01 5.96
CA ILE A 110 1.54 13.12 6.58
C ILE A 110 0.98 12.58 7.89
N ASP A 111 0.54 13.46 8.79
CA ASP A 111 0.03 13.10 10.11
C ASP A 111 -1.19 12.19 10.02
N ARG A 112 -2.12 12.47 9.10
CA ARG A 112 -3.31 11.62 8.91
C ARG A 112 -2.91 10.22 8.40
N PHE A 113 -1.93 10.15 7.51
CA PHE A 113 -1.41 8.88 7.02
C PHE A 113 -0.77 8.08 8.15
N LEU A 114 0.10 8.73 8.95
CA LEU A 114 0.75 8.15 10.12
C LEU A 114 -0.27 7.63 11.13
N VAL A 115 -1.26 8.44 11.52
CA VAL A 115 -2.33 8.03 12.44
C VAL A 115 -3.08 6.79 11.93
N THR A 116 -3.34 6.71 10.62
CA THR A 116 -4.02 5.54 10.04
C THR A 116 -3.10 4.32 10.08
N ALA A 117 -1.84 4.46 9.71
CA ALA A 117 -0.89 3.36 9.68
C ALA A 117 -0.63 2.79 11.09
N GLU A 118 -0.45 3.65 12.09
CA GLU A 118 -0.29 3.27 13.50
C GLU A 118 -1.53 2.55 14.04
N ALA A 119 -2.74 3.03 13.71
CA ALA A 119 -3.99 2.40 14.16
C ALA A 119 -4.19 0.96 13.62
N TYR A 120 -3.42 0.57 12.60
CA TYR A 120 -3.45 -0.76 12.00
C TYR A 120 -2.10 -1.46 12.08
N ASP A 121 -1.20 -1.05 12.97
CA ASP A 121 0.10 -1.71 13.19
C ASP A 121 0.94 -1.84 11.91
N ILE A 122 1.03 -0.75 11.13
CA ILE A 122 1.85 -0.66 9.92
C ILE A 122 3.02 0.31 10.15
N PRO A 123 4.27 -0.19 10.27
CA PRO A 123 5.46 0.65 10.36
C PRO A 123 5.59 1.58 9.14
N VAL A 124 5.90 2.86 9.36
CA VAL A 124 6.04 3.85 8.27
C VAL A 124 7.47 4.37 8.16
N ILE A 125 7.98 4.43 6.93
CA ILE A 125 9.20 5.12 6.56
C ILE A 125 8.82 6.35 5.73
N LEU A 126 9.28 7.52 6.17
CA LEU A 126 9.06 8.79 5.48
C LEU A 126 10.18 8.99 4.46
N VAL A 127 9.82 9.14 3.19
CA VAL A 127 10.77 9.25 2.08
C VAL A 127 10.64 10.63 1.46
N PHE A 128 11.55 11.54 1.81
CA PHE A 128 11.64 12.88 1.27
C PHE A 128 12.35 12.83 -0.09
N ASN A 129 11.58 12.87 -1.17
CA ASN A 129 12.08 12.74 -2.53
C ASN A 129 12.44 14.10 -3.16
N LYS A 130 13.08 14.07 -4.33
CA LYS A 130 13.44 15.23 -5.18
C LYS A 130 14.43 16.19 -4.53
N ILE A 131 15.31 15.69 -3.67
CA ILE A 131 16.31 16.52 -3.00
C ILE A 131 17.29 17.22 -3.95
N ASP A 132 17.32 16.81 -5.22
CA ASP A 132 18.10 17.39 -6.31
C ASP A 132 17.56 18.74 -6.81
N CYS A 133 16.28 19.06 -6.57
CA CYS A 133 15.65 20.25 -7.13
C CYS A 133 15.40 21.38 -6.12
N TYR A 134 15.82 21.21 -4.87
CA TYR A 134 15.57 22.20 -3.82
C TYR A 134 16.70 23.24 -3.74
N SER A 135 16.30 24.50 -3.61
CA SER A 135 17.19 25.60 -3.22
C SER A 135 17.72 25.39 -1.79
N ALA A 136 18.71 26.19 -1.38
CA ALA A 136 19.26 26.10 -0.03
C ALA A 136 18.21 26.38 1.07
N GLU A 137 17.29 27.32 0.83
CA GLU A 137 16.19 27.65 1.74
C GLU A 137 15.20 26.49 1.85
N GLU A 138 14.77 25.94 0.72
CA GLU A 138 13.87 24.78 0.67
C GLU A 138 14.52 23.54 1.31
N ARG A 139 15.83 23.36 1.13
CA ARG A 139 16.55 22.27 1.76
C ARG A 139 16.54 22.39 3.29
N PHE A 140 16.67 23.60 3.82
CA PHE A 140 16.56 23.85 5.25
C PHE A 140 15.18 23.48 5.80
N GLU A 141 14.10 23.77 5.07
CA GLU A 141 12.74 23.37 5.45
C GLU A 141 12.57 21.84 5.47
N VAL A 142 13.11 21.14 4.47
CA VAL A 142 13.10 19.68 4.41
C VAL A 142 13.87 19.08 5.60
N ASP A 143 15.05 19.60 5.90
CA ASP A 143 15.88 19.11 7.01
C ASP A 143 15.21 19.36 8.37
N TYR A 144 14.48 20.48 8.51
CA TYR A 144 13.64 20.75 9.68
C TYR A 144 12.52 19.71 9.84
N LEU A 145 11.73 19.47 8.80
CA LEU A 145 10.67 18.46 8.83
C LEU A 145 11.21 17.06 9.14
N LEU A 146 12.32 16.69 8.51
CA LEU A 146 12.98 15.41 8.74
C LEU A 146 13.43 15.27 10.20
N SER A 147 13.98 16.32 10.79
CA SER A 147 14.39 16.32 12.21
C SER A 147 13.19 16.19 13.15
N LEU A 148 12.08 16.88 12.83
CA LEU A 148 10.84 16.81 13.59
C LEU A 148 10.30 15.37 13.66
N TYR A 149 10.14 14.71 12.50
CA TYR A 149 9.58 13.34 12.46
C TYR A 149 10.54 12.30 13.04
N ARG A 150 11.86 12.47 12.88
CA ARG A 150 12.85 11.60 13.55
C ARG A 150 12.78 11.70 15.07
N THR A 151 12.55 12.90 15.61
CA THR A 151 12.49 13.14 17.06
C THR A 151 11.32 12.40 17.71
N ILE A 152 10.23 12.17 16.96
CA ILE A 152 9.08 11.38 17.42
C ILE A 152 9.17 9.89 17.02
N GLY A 153 10.32 9.44 16.53
CA GLY A 153 10.63 8.02 16.34
C GLY A 153 10.47 7.47 14.93
N TYR A 154 10.10 8.28 13.93
CA TYR A 154 9.98 7.79 12.55
C TYR A 154 11.32 7.68 11.84
N THR A 155 11.45 6.63 11.03
CA THR A 155 12.56 6.53 10.08
C THR A 155 12.30 7.48 8.92
N CYS A 156 13.30 8.32 8.60
CA CYS A 156 13.22 9.26 7.48
C CYS A 156 14.43 9.12 6.56
N LEU A 157 14.18 9.08 5.26
CA LEU A 157 15.19 9.04 4.20
C LEU A 157 15.06 10.25 3.29
N LEU A 158 16.20 10.75 2.85
CA LEU A 158 16.33 11.76 1.81
C LEU A 158 16.75 11.05 0.52
N VAL A 159 15.96 11.17 -0.53
CA VAL A 159 16.21 10.48 -1.79
C VAL A 159 16.05 11.43 -2.98
N SER A 160 16.75 11.12 -4.06
CA SER A 160 16.45 11.68 -5.37
C SER A 160 16.28 10.52 -6.33
N ALA A 161 15.03 10.23 -6.68
CA ALA A 161 14.71 9.21 -7.67
C ALA A 161 15.31 9.54 -9.05
N LEU A 162 15.50 10.83 -9.36
CA LEU A 162 16.07 11.27 -10.63
C LEU A 162 17.57 10.97 -10.73
N THR A 163 18.32 11.26 -9.67
CA THR A 163 19.78 11.09 -9.65
C THR A 163 20.22 9.72 -9.14
N GLY A 164 19.31 8.96 -8.52
CA GLY A 164 19.60 7.70 -7.85
C GLY A 164 20.11 7.84 -6.41
N THR A 165 20.22 9.07 -5.89
CA THR A 165 20.74 9.33 -4.54
C THR A 165 19.89 8.61 -3.48
N CYS A 166 20.54 7.76 -2.67
CA CYS A 166 19.96 6.94 -1.60
C CYS A 166 18.80 6.01 -2.03
N VAL A 167 18.67 5.74 -3.33
CA VAL A 167 17.62 4.83 -3.84
C VAL A 167 17.96 3.38 -3.50
N ASP A 168 19.23 2.99 -3.48
CA ASP A 168 19.64 1.63 -3.14
C ASP A 168 19.41 1.29 -1.67
N ASP A 169 19.59 2.25 -0.76
CA ASP A 169 19.22 2.09 0.65
C ASP A 169 17.71 1.79 0.78
N LEU A 170 16.88 2.50 0.02
CA LEU A 170 15.43 2.26 -0.01
C LEU A 170 15.10 0.86 -0.55
N LYS A 171 15.77 0.40 -1.63
CA LYS A 171 15.59 -0.95 -2.16
C LYS A 171 15.96 -2.02 -1.13
N GLN A 172 17.09 -1.84 -0.45
CA GLN A 172 17.53 -2.77 0.59
C GLN A 172 16.52 -2.84 1.75
N MET A 173 15.92 -1.70 2.13
CA MET A 173 14.86 -1.70 3.15
C MET A 173 13.59 -2.42 2.72
N MET A 174 13.33 -2.56 1.41
CA MET A 174 12.16 -3.24 0.83
C MET A 174 12.38 -4.74 0.60
N GLU A 175 13.62 -5.21 0.65
CA GLU A 175 13.94 -6.60 0.33
C GLU A 175 13.21 -7.57 1.27
N GLY A 176 12.55 -8.58 0.68
CA GLY A 176 11.79 -9.59 1.41
C GLY A 176 10.51 -9.10 2.11
N LYS A 177 10.06 -7.86 1.86
CA LYS A 177 8.92 -7.23 2.54
C LYS A 177 7.80 -6.81 1.59
N THR A 178 6.56 -6.99 2.03
CA THR A 178 5.38 -6.39 1.41
C THR A 178 5.32 -4.91 1.77
N SER A 179 5.67 -4.03 0.83
CA SER A 179 5.74 -2.58 1.06
C SER A 179 4.60 -1.83 0.38
N LEU A 180 3.85 -1.02 1.13
CA LEU A 180 2.86 -0.09 0.59
C LEU A 180 3.54 1.22 0.21
N VAL A 181 3.55 1.60 -1.07
CA VAL A 181 4.06 2.91 -1.51
C VAL A 181 2.92 3.92 -1.64
N SER A 182 2.98 5.00 -0.87
CA SER A 182 1.94 6.05 -0.80
C SER A 182 2.52 7.45 -0.99
N GLY A 183 1.67 8.40 -1.39
CA GLY A 183 2.04 9.78 -1.64
C GLY A 183 1.17 10.41 -2.74
N HIS A 184 1.20 11.73 -2.86
CA HIS A 184 0.43 12.44 -3.89
C HIS A 184 0.83 12.03 -5.32
N SER A 185 -0.01 12.37 -6.30
CA SER A 185 0.39 12.20 -7.70
C SER A 185 1.67 12.98 -7.98
N ALA A 186 2.55 12.48 -8.85
CA ALA A 186 3.80 13.15 -9.24
C ALA A 186 4.88 13.37 -8.15
N VAL A 187 4.75 12.78 -6.96
CA VAL A 187 5.84 12.80 -5.93
C VAL A 187 7.02 11.89 -6.26
N GLY A 188 6.91 11.06 -7.31
CA GLY A 188 7.96 10.12 -7.74
C GLY A 188 7.91 8.76 -7.02
N LYS A 189 6.70 8.22 -6.82
CA LYS A 189 6.48 6.81 -6.44
C LYS A 189 6.83 5.90 -7.60
#